data_AF-F0RGZ1-F1
#
_entry.id   AF-F0RGZ1-F1
#
_cell.length_a   1.000
_cell.length_b   1.000
_cell.length_c   1.000
_cell.angle_alpha   90.00
_cell.angle_beta   90.00
_cell.angle_gamma   90.00
#
_symmetry.space_group_name_H-M   'P 1'
#
loop_
_entity.id
_entity.type
_entity.pdbx_description
1 polymer ?
#
loop_
_entity_poly.entity_id
_entity_poly.type
_entity_poly.pdbx_seq_one_letter_code
_entity_poly.pdbx_strand_id
1 'polypeptide(L)'
;MEDKKSEQNILEKAINYISKLSSSKKEKLMTILKKVNEVQSSNLTTKEKAKEIKRIMWSDQSTNSKLFIGAFLGAVTGFFIFGTGGIGIAALGTGVGVWGWLATAAGGAFISSLIHNYEKKENEN
;
A
#
# COMPACT_ATOMS: atom_id res chain seq x y z
N MET A 1 -1.38 6.57 -23.11
CA MET A 1 -2.26 7.50 -22.36
C MET A 1 -3.28 6.77 -21.49
N GLU A 2 -3.54 5.47 -21.70
CA GLU A 2 -4.47 4.66 -20.88
C GLU A 2 -3.95 4.30 -19.47
N ASP A 3 -2.67 4.01 -19.29
CA ASP A 3 -2.13 3.50 -18.00
C ASP A 3 -2.30 4.47 -16.81
N LYS A 4 -2.16 5.79 -17.05
CA LYS A 4 -2.32 6.80 -15.99
C LYS A 4 -3.75 6.88 -15.45
N LYS A 5 -4.75 6.60 -16.29
CA LYS A 5 -6.17 6.67 -15.91
C LYS A 5 -6.56 5.48 -15.02
N SER A 6 -5.98 4.29 -15.26
CA SER A 6 -6.20 3.12 -14.41
C SER A 6 -5.56 3.29 -13.03
N GLU A 7 -4.34 3.81 -12.94
CA GLU A 7 -3.66 4.02 -11.64
C GLU A 7 -4.40 5.04 -10.76
N GLN A 8 -4.87 6.14 -11.36
CA GLN A 8 -5.70 7.13 -10.64
C GLN A 8 -6.99 6.52 -10.11
N ASN A 9 -7.69 5.70 -10.92
CA ASN A 9 -8.90 5.02 -10.50
C ASN A 9 -8.65 4.04 -9.33
N ILE A 10 -7.51 3.34 -9.35
CA ILE A 10 -7.13 2.42 -8.28
C ILE A 10 -6.79 3.17 -6.99
N LEU A 11 -6.09 4.30 -7.10
CA LEU A 11 -5.84 5.19 -5.96
C LEU A 11 -7.15 5.68 -5.34
N GLU A 12 -8.11 6.12 -6.15
CA GLU A 12 -9.43 6.56 -5.68
C GLU A 12 -10.18 5.44 -4.95
N LYS A 13 -10.17 4.22 -5.50
CA LYS A 13 -10.78 3.04 -4.87
C LYS A 13 -10.11 2.70 -3.54
N ALA A 14 -8.78 2.78 -3.46
CA ALA A 14 -8.04 2.57 -2.22
C ALA A 14 -8.35 3.65 -1.19
N ILE A 15 -8.39 4.93 -1.59
CA ILE A 15 -8.78 6.05 -0.72
C ILE A 15 -10.22 5.88 -0.21
N ASN A 16 -11.15 5.48 -1.07
CA ASN A 16 -12.55 5.22 -0.70
C ASN A 16 -12.68 4.02 0.26
N TYR A 17 -11.85 2.99 0.08
CA TYR A 17 -11.78 1.89 1.03
C TYR A 17 -11.32 2.39 2.40
N ILE A 18 -10.23 3.17 2.44
CA ILE A 18 -9.70 3.75 3.68
C ILE A 18 -10.72 4.69 4.32
N SER A 19 -11.44 5.51 3.56
CA SER A 19 -12.43 6.45 4.09
C SER A 19 -13.59 5.77 4.81
N LYS A 20 -13.92 4.53 4.44
CA LYS A 20 -14.96 3.71 5.08
C LYS A 20 -14.50 3.02 6.37
N LEU A 21 -13.20 3.04 6.68
CA LEU A 21 -12.67 2.51 7.93
C LEU A 21 -13.02 3.44 9.11
N SER A 22 -13.09 2.86 10.32
CA SER A 22 -13.21 3.66 11.55
C SER A 22 -11.94 4.50 11.78
N SER A 23 -12.04 5.62 12.51
CA SER A 23 -10.91 6.53 12.77
C SER A 23 -9.70 5.80 13.36
N SER A 24 -9.90 4.94 14.37
CA SER A 24 -8.81 4.13 14.94
C SER A 24 -8.14 3.19 13.92
N LYS A 25 -8.91 2.60 12.99
CA LYS A 25 -8.34 1.75 11.93
C LYS A 25 -7.58 2.58 10.89
N LYS A 26 -8.07 3.79 10.57
CA LYS A 26 -7.38 4.73 9.67
C LYS A 26 -6.05 5.17 10.25
N GLU A 27 -6.02 5.63 11.50
CA GLU A 27 -4.80 6.05 12.20
C GLU A 27 -3.77 4.93 12.26
N LYS A 28 -4.23 3.71 12.60
CA LYS A 28 -3.36 2.54 12.66
C LYS A 28 -2.78 2.19 11.28
N LEU A 29 -3.61 2.21 10.24
CA LEU A 29 -3.15 1.99 8.87
C LEU A 29 -2.15 3.08 8.46
N MET A 30 -2.46 4.34 8.73
CA MET A 30 -1.62 5.48 8.36
C MET A 30 -0.26 5.43 9.06
N THR A 31 -0.23 5.05 10.34
CA THR A 31 1.01 4.82 11.09
C THR A 31 1.89 3.75 10.42
N ILE A 32 1.28 2.67 9.95
CA ILE A 32 1.98 1.60 9.23
C ILE A 32 2.48 2.11 7.87
N LEU A 33 1.65 2.82 7.11
CA LEU A 33 2.01 3.37 5.80
C LEU A 33 3.17 4.38 5.90
N LYS A 34 3.18 5.22 6.95
CA LYS A 34 4.28 6.17 7.22
C LYS A 34 5.60 5.43 7.47
N LYS A 35 5.59 4.38 8.29
CA LYS A 35 6.78 3.52 8.51
C LYS A 35 7.27 2.85 7.22
N VAL A 36 6.35 2.42 6.36
CA VAL A 36 6.70 1.88 5.04
C VAL A 36 7.34 2.95 4.15
N ASN A 37 6.79 4.17 4.15
CA ASN A 37 7.33 5.31 3.40
C ASN A 37 8.74 5.72 3.86
N GLU A 38 9.01 5.63 5.17
CA GLU A 38 10.36 5.81 5.73
C GLU A 38 11.34 4.75 5.21
N VAL A 39 10.94 3.47 5.20
CA VAL A 39 11.76 2.39 4.63
C VAL A 39 11.99 2.58 3.13
N GLN A 40 10.98 3.03 2.38
CA GLN A 40 11.11 3.31 0.95
C GLN A 40 12.11 4.43 0.67
N SER A 41 12.16 5.44 1.55
CA SER A 41 13.07 6.58 1.45
C SER A 41 14.49 6.28 1.96
N SER A 42 14.72 5.11 2.56
CA SER A 42 16.04 4.72 3.06
C SER A 42 17.03 4.32 1.94
N ASN A 43 18.31 4.28 2.29
CA ASN A 43 19.40 3.84 1.40
C ASN A 43 19.49 2.30 1.26
N LEU A 44 18.52 1.55 1.78
CA LEU A 44 18.47 0.09 1.69
C LEU A 44 18.27 -0.38 0.24
N THR A 45 18.76 -1.58 -0.06
CA THR A 45 18.48 -2.22 -1.35
C THR A 45 17.01 -2.64 -1.44
N THR A 46 16.48 -2.86 -2.66
CA THR A 46 15.09 -3.28 -2.85
C THR A 46 14.73 -4.57 -2.09
N LYS A 47 15.67 -5.51 -1.97
CA LYS A 47 15.47 -6.76 -1.22
C LYS A 47 15.36 -6.51 0.28
N GLU A 48 16.20 -5.64 0.82
CA GLU A 48 16.17 -5.24 2.23
C GLU A 48 14.92 -4.42 2.56
N LYS A 49 14.55 -3.48 1.68
CA LYS A 49 13.28 -2.75 1.76
C LYS A 49 12.10 -3.70 1.81
N ALA A 50 12.03 -4.67 0.90
CA ALA A 50 10.95 -5.66 0.89
C ALA A 50 10.89 -6.47 2.20
N LYS A 51 12.05 -6.84 2.77
CA LYS A 51 12.13 -7.53 4.05
C LYS A 51 11.63 -6.67 5.21
N GLU A 52 12.04 -5.41 5.28
CA GLU A 52 11.60 -4.47 6.33
C GLU A 52 10.11 -4.12 6.19
N ILE A 53 9.63 -3.89 4.97
CA ILE A 53 8.20 -3.66 4.71
C ILE A 53 7.38 -4.87 5.15
N LYS A 54 7.81 -6.10 4.81
CA LYS A 54 7.16 -7.33 5.30
C LYS A 54 7.18 -7.40 6.82
N ARG A 55 8.27 -6.99 7.47
CA ARG A 55 8.36 -6.99 8.93
C ARG A 55 7.34 -6.04 9.55
N ILE A 56 7.29 -4.79 9.08
CA ILE A 56 6.39 -3.74 9.57
C ILE A 56 4.92 -4.09 9.33
N MET A 57 4.58 -4.55 8.13
CA MET A 57 3.20 -4.79 7.71
C MET A 57 2.69 -6.20 8.07
N TRP A 58 3.57 -7.16 8.33
CA TRP A 58 3.18 -8.54 8.57
C TRP A 58 3.84 -9.14 9.80
N SER A 59 5.17 -9.32 9.81
CA SER A 59 5.83 -10.16 10.83
C SER A 59 5.60 -9.65 12.26
N ASP A 60 5.76 -8.35 12.50
CA ASP A 60 5.68 -7.74 13.83
C ASP A 60 4.24 -7.42 14.26
N GLN A 61 3.27 -7.79 13.43
CA GLN A 61 1.86 -7.47 13.66
C GLN A 61 1.17 -8.62 14.42
N SER A 62 0.26 -8.25 15.33
CA SER A 62 -0.62 -9.22 15.99
C SER A 62 -1.58 -9.88 15.00
N THR A 63 -2.18 -11.01 15.37
CA THR A 63 -3.11 -11.77 14.50
C THR A 63 -4.24 -10.89 13.95
N ASN A 64 -4.84 -10.04 14.79
CA ASN A 64 -5.90 -9.11 14.36
C ASN A 64 -5.38 -8.01 13.42
N SER A 65 -4.15 -7.51 13.65
CA SER A 65 -3.50 -6.59 12.72
C SER A 65 -3.22 -7.25 11.38
N LYS A 66 -2.76 -8.50 11.35
CA LYS A 66 -2.48 -9.25 10.12
C LYS A 66 -3.73 -9.45 9.27
N LEU A 67 -4.87 -9.76 9.89
CA LEU A 67 -6.15 -9.85 9.17
C LEU A 67 -6.56 -8.51 8.55
N PHE A 68 -6.42 -7.41 9.30
CA PHE A 68 -6.73 -6.08 8.81
C PHE A 68 -5.81 -5.64 7.66
N ILE A 69 -4.50 -5.84 7.81
CA ILE A 69 -3.51 -5.49 6.79
C ILE A 69 -3.66 -6.41 5.57
N GLY A 70 -3.92 -7.70 5.78
CA GLY A 70 -4.22 -8.65 4.72
C GLY A 70 -5.47 -8.27 3.93
N ALA A 71 -6.54 -7.81 4.59
CA ALA A 71 -7.73 -7.30 3.92
C ALA A 71 -7.44 -6.03 3.09
N PHE A 72 -6.66 -5.09 3.64
CA PHE A 72 -6.23 -3.90 2.91
C PHE A 72 -5.37 -4.26 1.68
N LEU A 73 -4.34 -5.08 1.86
CA LEU A 73 -3.47 -5.54 0.78
C LEU A 73 -4.26 -6.33 -0.26
N GLY A 74 -5.20 -7.17 0.17
CA GLY A 74 -6.10 -7.91 -0.72
C GLY A 74 -7.00 -6.99 -1.54
N ALA A 75 -7.57 -5.94 -0.93
CA ALA A 75 -8.37 -4.95 -1.64
C ALA A 75 -7.55 -4.19 -2.69
N VAL A 76 -6.39 -3.66 -2.29
CA VAL A 76 -5.49 -2.92 -3.20
C VAL A 76 -5.01 -3.83 -4.33
N THR A 77 -4.49 -5.01 -3.99
CA THR A 77 -4.03 -6.01 -4.96
C THR A 77 -5.17 -6.43 -5.89
N GLY A 78 -6.37 -6.68 -5.37
CA GLY A 78 -7.54 -6.99 -6.18
C GLY A 78 -7.87 -5.87 -7.17
N PHE A 79 -7.81 -4.60 -6.75
CA PHE A 79 -8.00 -3.47 -7.65
C PHE A 79 -6.92 -3.39 -8.74
N PHE A 80 -5.67 -3.71 -8.43
CA PHE A 80 -4.60 -3.76 -9.42
C PHE A 80 -4.77 -4.94 -10.39
N ILE A 81 -5.07 -6.16 -9.94
CA ILE A 81 -5.27 -7.33 -10.83
C ILE A 81 -6.47 -7.12 -11.75
N PHE A 82 -7.63 -6.79 -11.18
CA PHE A 82 -8.88 -6.72 -11.93
C PHE A 82 -9.11 -5.36 -12.60
N GLY A 83 -8.42 -4.30 -12.17
CA GLY A 83 -8.55 -2.95 -12.72
C GLY A 83 -7.55 -2.60 -13.83
N THR A 84 -6.39 -3.28 -13.90
CA THR A 84 -5.37 -3.05 -14.95
C THR A 84 -5.35 -4.12 -16.04
N GLY A 85 -6.36 -5.00 -16.08
CA GLY A 85 -6.39 -6.09 -17.07
C GLY A 85 -5.41 -7.23 -16.81
N GLY A 86 -5.03 -7.47 -15.55
CA GLY A 86 -4.23 -8.62 -15.12
C GLY A 86 -2.71 -8.46 -15.20
N ILE A 87 -2.19 -7.34 -15.74
CA ILE A 87 -0.76 -7.16 -16.02
C ILE A 87 0.00 -6.57 -14.82
N GLY A 88 -0.64 -5.69 -14.03
CA GLY A 88 0.03 -4.85 -13.03
C GLY A 88 0.67 -5.57 -11.84
N ILE A 89 0.51 -6.89 -11.71
CA ILE A 89 1.09 -7.65 -10.58
C ILE A 89 1.77 -8.96 -10.96
N ALA A 90 2.37 -9.02 -12.14
CA ALA A 90 3.31 -10.09 -12.49
C ALA A 90 4.45 -10.24 -11.42
N ALA A 91 4.78 -9.17 -10.69
CA ALA A 91 5.72 -9.19 -9.56
C ALA A 91 5.25 -9.99 -8.32
N LEU A 92 3.97 -10.38 -8.22
CA LEU A 92 3.50 -11.30 -7.18
C LEU A 92 3.95 -12.74 -7.41
N GLY A 93 4.22 -13.13 -8.65
CA GLY A 93 4.67 -14.48 -9.01
C GLY A 93 6.16 -14.73 -8.81
N THR A 94 6.98 -13.68 -8.59
CA THR A 94 8.46 -13.76 -8.56
C THR A 94 9.05 -14.05 -7.17
N GLY A 95 8.24 -14.52 -6.20
CA GLY A 95 8.71 -14.92 -4.87
C GLY A 95 8.97 -13.76 -3.88
N VAL A 96 9.03 -12.51 -4.34
CA VAL A 96 9.12 -11.32 -3.45
C VAL A 96 7.73 -10.80 -3.06
N GLY A 97 6.70 -11.06 -3.88
CA GLY A 97 5.32 -10.81 -3.54
C GLY A 97 4.97 -9.31 -3.40
N VAL A 98 3.89 -9.03 -2.67
CA VAL A 98 3.34 -7.66 -2.52
C VAL A 98 4.36 -6.74 -1.86
N TRP A 99 5.24 -7.29 -1.02
CA TRP A 99 6.32 -6.58 -0.35
C TRP A 99 7.39 -6.10 -1.32
N GLY A 100 7.69 -6.91 -2.34
CA GLY A 100 8.62 -6.54 -3.40
C GLY A 100 8.10 -5.39 -4.23
N TRP A 101 6.83 -5.45 -4.64
CA TRP A 101 6.18 -4.35 -5.34
C TRP A 101 6.15 -3.07 -4.49
N LEU A 102 5.81 -3.17 -3.19
CA LEU A 102 5.87 -2.03 -2.27
C LEU A 102 7.28 -1.44 -2.15
N ALA A 103 8.33 -2.25 -2.26
CA ALA A 103 9.71 -1.76 -2.23
C ALA A 103 10.16 -1.03 -3.52
N THR A 104 9.37 -1.08 -4.60
CA THR A 104 9.67 -0.38 -5.86
C THR A 104 9.22 1.08 -5.83
N ALA A 105 9.65 1.86 -6.81
CA ALA A 105 9.20 3.25 -6.99
C ALA A 105 7.68 3.36 -7.22
N ALA A 106 7.07 2.42 -7.94
CA ALA A 106 5.62 2.41 -8.19
C ALA A 106 4.84 2.20 -6.88
N GLY A 107 5.25 1.20 -6.08
CA GLY A 107 4.69 0.98 -4.75
C GLY A 107 4.94 2.17 -3.81
N GLY A 108 6.12 2.78 -3.87
CA GLY A 108 6.47 4.02 -3.17
C GLY A 108 5.52 5.17 -3.46
N ALA A 109 5.41 5.53 -4.74
CA ALA A 109 4.54 6.62 -5.18
C ALA A 109 3.07 6.40 -4.77
N PHE A 110 2.59 5.15 -4.83
CA PHE A 110 1.25 4.80 -4.35
C PHE A 110 1.10 5.04 -2.84
N ILE A 111 2.02 4.55 -2.02
CA ILE A 111 2.00 4.74 -0.55
C ILE A 111 2.08 6.23 -0.20
N SER A 112 3.01 6.99 -0.80
CA SER A 112 3.14 8.43 -0.57
C SER A 112 1.86 9.17 -0.97
N SER A 113 1.22 8.78 -2.07
CA SER A 113 -0.04 9.38 -2.50
C SER A 113 -1.18 9.08 -1.53
N LEU A 114 -1.26 7.86 -0.96
CA LEU A 114 -2.25 7.53 0.07
C LEU A 114 -2.07 8.37 1.33
N ILE A 115 -0.82 8.54 1.78
CA ILE A 115 -0.49 9.36 2.95
C ILE A 115 -0.89 10.81 2.68
N HIS A 116 -0.44 11.37 1.56
CA HIS A 116 -0.73 12.76 1.18
C HIS A 116 -2.23 13.05 1.08
N ASN A 117 -3.00 12.14 0.46
CA ASN A 117 -4.44 12.32 0.34
C ASN A 117 -5.17 12.21 1.69
N TYR A 118 -4.66 11.39 2.61
CA TYR A 118 -5.20 11.32 3.96
C TYR A 118 -4.94 12.59 4.74
N GLU A 119 -3.69 13.05 4.78
CA GLU A 119 -3.30 14.26 5.52
C GLU A 119 -3.99 15.51 4.97
N LYS A 120 -4.15 15.60 3.64
CA LYS A 120 -4.92 16.69 3.02
C LYS A 120 -6.38 16.70 3.51
N LYS A 121 -7.03 15.53 3.57
CA LYS A 121 -8.41 15.43 4.06
C LYS A 121 -8.55 15.67 5.57
N GLU A 122 -7.51 15.39 6.35
CA GLU A 122 -7.48 15.69 7.78
C GLU A 122 -7.35 17.20 8.02
N ASN A 123 -6.54 17.90 7.23
CA ASN A 123 -6.37 19.36 7.32
C ASN A 123 -7.55 20.19 6.74
N GLU A 124 -8.44 19.56 5.98
CA GLU A 124 -9.64 20.19 5.38
C GLU A 124 -10.91 20.03 6.26
N ASN A 125 -10.83 19.27 7.37
CA ASN A 125 -11.91 19.10 8.36
C ASN A 125 -11.59 19.84 9.66
#